data_AF-A0A955PWX8-F1
#
_entry.id   AF-A0A955PWX8-F1
#
_cell.length_a   1.000
_cell.length_b   1.000
_cell.length_c   1.000
_cell.angle_alpha   90.00
_cell.angle_beta   90.00
_cell.angle_gamma   90.00
#
_symmetry.space_group_name_H-M   'P 1'
#
loop_
_entity.id
_entity.type
_entity.pdbx_description
1 polymer ?
#
loop_
_entity_poly.entity_id
_entity_poly.type
_entity_poly.pdbx_seq_one_letter_code
_entity_poly.pdbx_strand_id
1 'polypeptide(L)'
;DCEDPRIILIDKVLTDRETKSLVKLCDCFLSLHRSEGFGRGLAEAMYLGKPVIATGYSGNLDFTNAHNSCLVDYQLIPVREDEYPFGKGQKWADPDIEHAVWFMKRVVTEPHYAQTIGQHAADFIKTHHSSQAVGTKYRGRLEALNLLDEL
;
A
#
# COMPACT_ATOMS: atom_id res chain seq x y z
N ASP A 1 -26.30 -7.29 4.11
CA ASP A 1 -26.62 -7.15 5.54
C ASP A 1 -25.48 -6.47 6.25
N CYS A 2 -25.78 -5.43 7.04
CA CYS A 2 -24.82 -4.72 7.88
C CYS A 2 -24.45 -5.48 9.17
N GLU A 3 -24.94 -6.71 9.34
CA GLU A 3 -24.83 -7.53 10.57
C GLU A 3 -24.06 -8.86 10.34
N ASP A 4 -23.24 -8.96 9.29
CA ASP A 4 -22.42 -10.17 9.08
C ASP A 4 -21.36 -10.29 10.19
N PRO A 5 -21.38 -11.35 11.03
CA PRO A 5 -20.48 -11.48 12.18
C PRO A 5 -19.00 -11.66 11.77
N ARG A 6 -18.72 -11.88 10.49
CA ARG A 6 -17.35 -11.96 9.94
C ARG A 6 -16.76 -10.59 9.66
N ILE A 7 -17.57 -9.53 9.69
CA ILE A 7 -17.15 -8.15 9.39
C ILE A 7 -17.11 -7.37 10.71
N ILE A 8 -15.93 -6.87 11.07
CA ILE A 8 -15.73 -6.05 12.26
C ILE A 8 -15.38 -4.63 11.83
N LEU A 9 -16.27 -3.68 12.12
CA LEU A 9 -16.00 -2.26 11.92
C LEU A 9 -15.35 -1.67 13.18
N ILE A 10 -14.14 -1.13 13.04
CA ILE A 10 -13.42 -0.44 14.12
C ILE A 10 -13.52 1.06 13.87
N ASP A 11 -14.58 1.69 14.40
CA ASP A 11 -14.79 3.15 14.32
C ASP A 11 -14.22 3.86 15.56
N LYS A 12 -12.90 3.74 15.75
CA LYS A 12 -12.17 4.48 16.78
C LYS A 12 -10.76 4.82 16.31
N VAL A 13 -10.20 5.90 16.85
CA VAL A 13 -8.80 6.24 16.64
C VAL A 13 -7.92 5.24 17.37
N LEU A 14 -7.07 4.55 16.63
CA LEU A 14 -6.06 3.64 17.17
C LEU A 14 -4.73 4.36 17.35
N THR A 15 -4.03 4.05 18.43
CA THR A 15 -2.63 4.43 18.59
C THR A 15 -1.76 3.71 17.56
N ASP A 16 -0.57 4.24 17.29
CA ASP A 16 0.41 3.60 16.39
C ASP A 16 0.71 2.14 16.78
N ARG A 17 0.83 1.87 18.09
CA ARG A 17 1.03 0.50 18.61
C ARG A 17 -0.17 -0.40 18.33
N GLU A 18 -1.40 0.09 18.52
CA GLU A 18 -2.62 -0.69 18.25
C GLU A 18 -2.77 -0.99 16.77
N THR A 19 -2.56 0.01 15.89
CA THR A 19 -2.62 -0.18 14.43
C THR A 19 -1.61 -1.23 13.96
N LYS A 20 -0.35 -1.11 14.40
CA LYS A 20 0.69 -2.11 14.05
C LYS A 20 0.39 -3.49 14.60
N SER A 21 -0.18 -3.57 15.80
CA SER A 21 -0.57 -4.85 16.41
C SER A 21 -1.72 -5.50 15.63
N LEU A 22 -2.71 -4.71 15.22
CA LEU A 22 -3.82 -5.16 14.38
C LEU A 22 -3.30 -5.70 13.04
N VAL A 23 -2.51 -4.91 12.31
CA VAL A 23 -1.91 -5.34 11.03
C VAL A 23 -1.06 -6.59 11.21
N LYS A 24 -0.30 -6.70 12.30
CA LYS A 24 0.50 -7.89 12.61
C LYS A 24 -0.35 -9.15 12.82
N LEU A 25 -1.57 -9.03 13.32
CA LEU A 25 -2.49 -10.15 13.54
C LEU A 25 -3.28 -10.52 12.28
N CYS A 26 -3.42 -9.63 11.30
CA CYS A 26 -4.07 -9.92 10.02
C CYS A 26 -3.21 -10.79 9.10
N ASP A 27 -3.84 -11.55 8.21
CA ASP A 27 -3.17 -12.35 7.19
C ASP A 27 -2.70 -11.52 5.98
N CYS A 28 -3.41 -10.43 5.68
CA CYS A 28 -3.06 -9.49 4.62
C CYS A 28 -3.62 -8.09 4.89
N PHE A 29 -3.15 -7.12 4.11
CA PHE A 29 -3.66 -5.76 4.11
C PHE A 29 -4.21 -5.40 2.71
N LEU A 30 -5.46 -4.95 2.65
CA LEU A 30 -6.15 -4.61 1.40
C LEU A 30 -6.34 -3.09 1.31
N SER A 31 -5.94 -2.48 0.19
CA SER A 31 -6.12 -1.05 -0.10
C SER A 31 -6.56 -0.84 -1.54
N LEU A 32 -7.87 -0.88 -1.77
CA LEU A 32 -8.49 -0.60 -3.07
C LEU A 32 -8.74 0.91 -3.25
N HIS A 33 -7.67 1.69 -3.11
CA HIS A 33 -7.74 3.15 -3.27
C HIS A 33 -7.87 3.53 -4.74
N ARG A 34 -8.50 4.69 -4.99
CA ARG A 34 -8.64 5.26 -6.34
C ARG A 34 -7.46 6.14 -6.78
N SER A 35 -6.80 6.73 -5.79
CA SER A 35 -5.50 7.39 -5.87
C SER A 35 -4.99 7.53 -4.44
N GLU A 36 -3.70 7.32 -4.23
CA GLU A 36 -3.04 7.43 -2.93
C GLU A 36 -1.64 8.00 -3.13
N GLY A 37 -1.24 8.93 -2.27
CA GLY A 37 0.01 9.69 -2.47
C GLY A 37 1.25 8.84 -2.20
N PHE A 38 1.26 8.08 -1.11
CA PHE A 38 2.36 7.17 -0.77
C PHE A 38 1.84 5.79 -0.39
N GLY A 39 0.75 5.70 0.37
CA GLY A 39 0.26 4.41 0.86
C GLY A 39 1.01 3.96 2.09
N ARG A 40 1.08 4.83 3.11
CA ARG A 40 1.77 4.54 4.38
C ARG A 40 1.30 3.22 5.02
N GLY A 41 0.00 2.93 5.00
CA GLY A 41 -0.53 1.66 5.52
C GLY A 41 0.00 0.44 4.77
N LEU A 42 0.18 0.54 3.45
CA LEU A 42 0.80 -0.51 2.63
C LEU A 42 2.26 -0.69 3.04
N ALA A 43 3.04 0.39 3.11
CA ALA A 43 4.44 0.33 3.50
C ALA A 43 4.64 -0.29 4.92
N GLU A 44 3.78 0.07 5.88
CA GLU A 44 3.80 -0.49 7.24
C GLU A 44 3.45 -1.99 7.25
N ALA A 45 2.44 -2.41 6.48
CA ALA A 45 2.08 -3.82 6.33
C ALA A 45 3.21 -4.64 5.67
N MET A 46 3.78 -4.12 4.58
CA MET A 46 4.94 -4.73 3.92
C MET A 46 6.13 -4.85 4.87
N TYR A 47 6.43 -3.81 5.66
CA TYR A 47 7.51 -3.85 6.66
C TYR A 47 7.33 -4.98 7.68
N LEU A 48 6.08 -5.25 8.07
CA LEU A 48 5.68 -6.34 8.96
C LEU A 48 5.62 -7.72 8.26
N GLY A 49 5.97 -7.80 6.98
CA GLY A 49 5.95 -9.03 6.19
C GLY A 49 4.56 -9.49 5.80
N LYS A 50 3.58 -8.58 5.79
CA LYS A 50 2.20 -8.89 5.40
C LYS A 50 2.05 -8.76 3.88
N PRO A 51 1.45 -9.75 3.21
CA PRO A 51 0.95 -9.58 1.85
C PRO A 51 0.08 -8.33 1.77
N VAL A 52 0.34 -7.51 0.75
CA VAL A 52 -0.48 -6.36 0.43
C VAL A 52 -1.22 -6.60 -0.88
N ILE A 53 -2.51 -6.27 -0.88
CA ILE A 53 -3.37 -6.26 -2.06
C ILE A 53 -3.76 -4.80 -2.27
N ALA A 54 -3.36 -4.21 -3.39
CA ALA A 54 -3.56 -2.79 -3.63
C ALA A 54 -3.93 -2.54 -5.08
N THR A 55 -4.67 -1.46 -5.35
CA THR A 55 -4.85 -0.97 -6.71
C THR A 55 -3.48 -0.74 -7.35
N GLY A 56 -3.28 -1.21 -8.58
CA GLY A 56 -2.05 -1.03 -9.34
C GLY A 56 -1.85 0.39 -9.86
N TYR A 57 -2.13 1.43 -9.06
CA TYR A 57 -2.17 2.82 -9.50
C TYR A 57 -1.70 3.81 -8.42
N SER A 58 -1.03 4.88 -8.85
CA SER A 58 -0.56 5.98 -8.00
C SER A 58 0.70 5.66 -7.19
N GLY A 59 0.99 6.43 -6.12
CA GLY A 59 2.30 6.48 -5.49
C GLY A 59 2.75 5.21 -4.75
N ASN A 60 1.86 4.26 -4.46
CA ASN A 60 2.27 2.96 -3.93
C ASN A 60 3.19 2.20 -4.90
N LEU A 61 3.07 2.44 -6.21
CA LEU A 61 3.90 1.81 -7.24
C LEU A 61 5.39 2.17 -7.14
N ASP A 62 5.76 3.18 -6.34
CA ASP A 62 7.16 3.48 -6.01
C ASP A 62 7.83 2.33 -5.23
N PHE A 63 7.04 1.49 -4.56
CA PHE A 63 7.54 0.35 -3.79
C PHE A 63 6.78 -0.97 -3.97
N THR A 64 5.58 -0.95 -4.56
CA THR A 64 4.84 -2.16 -4.90
C THR A 64 5.05 -2.57 -6.36
N ASN A 65 5.24 -3.86 -6.61
CA ASN A 65 5.35 -4.45 -7.93
C ASN A 65 4.86 -5.91 -7.92
N ALA A 66 4.79 -6.54 -9.09
CA ALA A 66 4.26 -7.91 -9.24
C ALA A 66 5.04 -8.99 -8.46
N HIS A 67 6.28 -8.72 -8.02
CA HIS A 67 7.08 -9.68 -7.25
C HIS A 67 6.86 -9.57 -5.73
N ASN A 68 6.36 -8.43 -5.24
CA ASN A 68 6.27 -8.13 -3.81
C ASN A 68 4.87 -7.68 -3.36
N SER A 69 3.88 -7.64 -4.27
CA SER A 69 2.53 -7.14 -4.00
C SER A 69 1.51 -7.79 -4.93
N CYS A 70 0.27 -7.88 -4.47
CA CYS A 70 -0.88 -8.26 -5.28
C CYS A 70 -1.50 -6.99 -5.89
N LEU A 71 -1.10 -6.63 -7.11
CA LEU A 71 -1.57 -5.42 -7.78
C LEU A 71 -2.87 -5.69 -8.54
N VAL A 72 -3.95 -5.08 -8.06
CA VAL A 72 -5.30 -5.18 -8.60
C VAL A 72 -5.42 -4.29 -9.83
N ASP A 73 -5.93 -4.85 -10.92
CA ASP A 73 -6.23 -4.12 -12.15
C ASP A 73 -7.29 -3.05 -11.92
N TYR A 74 -7.36 -2.07 -12.81
CA TYR A 74 -8.28 -0.95 -12.66
C TYR A 74 -8.70 -0.39 -14.01
N GLN A 75 -9.78 0.39 -14.00
CA GLN A 75 -10.20 1.20 -15.12
C GLN A 75 -10.09 2.69 -14.77
N LEU A 76 -9.59 3.50 -15.70
CA LEU A 76 -9.56 4.94 -15.49
C LEU A 76 -10.92 5.56 -15.78
N ILE A 77 -11.62 5.99 -14.74
CA ILE A 77 -12.92 6.68 -14.84
C ILE A 77 -12.76 8.17 -14.55
N PRO A 78 -13.55 9.05 -15.19
CA PRO A 78 -13.52 10.47 -14.87
C PRO A 78 -14.00 10.70 -13.43
N VAL A 79 -13.36 11.67 -12.76
CA VAL A 79 -13.88 12.23 -11.51
C VAL A 79 -15.15 13.02 -11.81
N ARG A 80 -16.29 12.65 -11.22
CA ARG A 80 -17.54 13.41 -11.43
C ARG A 80 -17.52 14.68 -10.60
N GLU A 81 -18.44 15.57 -10.92
CA GLU A 81 -18.69 16.77 -10.15
C GLU A 81 -19.00 16.40 -8.68
N ASP A 82 -18.50 17.21 -7.75
CA ASP A 82 -18.66 17.07 -6.28
C ASP A 82 -18.04 15.84 -5.59
N GLU A 83 -17.49 14.89 -6.34
CA GLU A 83 -16.85 13.73 -5.72
C GLU A 83 -15.43 14.02 -5.19
N TYR A 84 -14.75 15.06 -5.70
CA TYR A 84 -13.45 15.50 -5.17
C TYR A 84 -13.18 17.00 -5.43
N PRO A 85 -12.64 17.74 -4.44
CA PRO A 85 -12.23 19.13 -4.64
C PRO A 85 -11.23 19.27 -5.79
N PHE A 86 -11.49 20.21 -6.69
CA PHE A 86 -10.66 20.47 -7.88
C PHE A 86 -10.52 19.27 -8.84
N GLY A 87 -11.49 18.34 -8.83
CA GLY A 87 -11.47 17.12 -9.65
C GLY A 87 -11.73 17.30 -11.15
N LYS A 88 -12.04 18.50 -11.63
CA LYS A 88 -12.37 18.75 -13.04
C LYS A 88 -11.22 18.33 -13.97
N GLY A 89 -11.50 17.38 -14.87
CA GLY A 89 -10.51 16.84 -15.82
C GLY A 89 -9.59 15.76 -15.25
N GLN A 90 -9.74 15.41 -13.96
CA GLN A 90 -9.00 14.32 -13.33
C GLN A 90 -9.67 12.97 -13.59
N LYS A 91 -8.93 11.89 -13.29
CA LYS A 91 -9.40 10.50 -13.39
C LYS A 91 -9.05 9.75 -12.11
N TRP A 92 -9.83 8.72 -11.80
CA TRP A 92 -9.52 7.71 -10.80
C TRP A 92 -9.21 6.37 -11.43
N ALA A 93 -8.37 5.60 -10.75
CA ALA A 93 -8.32 4.16 -10.94
C ALA A 93 -9.46 3.48 -10.18
N ASP A 94 -10.51 3.09 -10.88
CA ASP A 94 -11.58 2.28 -10.30
C ASP A 94 -11.14 0.80 -10.29
N PRO A 95 -10.90 0.20 -9.11
CA PRO A 95 -10.28 -1.11 -9.02
C PRO A 95 -11.25 -2.23 -9.42
N ASP A 96 -10.70 -3.27 -10.06
CA ASP A 96 -11.42 -4.51 -10.37
C ASP A 96 -11.63 -5.33 -9.09
N ILE A 97 -12.88 -5.35 -8.61
CA ILE A 97 -13.26 -6.06 -7.40
C ILE A 97 -13.10 -7.58 -7.55
N GLU A 98 -13.37 -8.15 -8.73
CA GLU A 98 -13.22 -9.60 -8.93
C GLU A 98 -11.75 -10.00 -8.91
N HIS A 99 -10.86 -9.17 -9.45
CA HIS A 99 -9.42 -9.38 -9.35
C HIS A 99 -8.92 -9.25 -7.90
N ALA A 100 -9.43 -8.28 -7.13
CA ALA A 100 -9.14 -8.18 -5.70
C ALA A 100 -9.59 -9.44 -4.94
N VAL A 101 -10.80 -9.93 -5.21
CA VAL A 101 -11.33 -11.17 -4.62
C VAL A 101 -10.47 -12.38 -5.00
N TRP A 102 -9.99 -12.46 -6.24
CA TRP A 102 -9.07 -13.51 -6.68
C TRP A 102 -7.78 -13.51 -5.85
N PHE A 103 -7.16 -12.34 -5.65
CA PHE A 103 -5.98 -12.22 -4.79
C PHE A 103 -6.27 -12.57 -3.34
N MET A 104 -7.38 -12.10 -2.77
CA MET A 104 -7.78 -12.42 -1.39
C MET A 104 -7.92 -13.94 -1.19
N LYS A 105 -8.60 -14.62 -2.13
CA LYS A 105 -8.73 -16.08 -2.10
C LYS A 105 -7.36 -16.74 -2.15
N ARG A 106 -6.52 -16.33 -3.10
CA ARG A 106 -5.19 -16.89 -3.30
C ARG A 106 -4.30 -16.76 -2.06
N VAL A 107 -4.29 -15.58 -1.43
CA VAL A 107 -3.52 -15.33 -0.20
C VAL A 107 -3.95 -16.28 0.94
N VAL A 108 -5.24 -16.56 1.05
CA VAL A 108 -5.77 -17.47 2.08
C VAL A 108 -5.54 -18.95 1.72
N THR A 109 -5.68 -19.33 0.46
CA THR A 109 -5.62 -20.74 0.03
C THR A 109 -4.22 -21.23 -0.32
N GLU A 110 -3.27 -20.33 -0.58
CA GLU A 110 -1.88 -20.66 -0.93
C GLU A 110 -0.89 -20.06 0.09
N PRO A 111 -0.70 -20.69 1.27
CA PRO A 111 0.15 -20.15 2.34
C PRO A 111 1.59 -19.87 1.91
N HIS A 112 2.16 -20.70 1.04
CA HIS A 112 3.52 -20.50 0.54
C HIS A 112 3.62 -19.25 -0.35
N TYR A 113 2.61 -18.99 -1.18
CA TYR A 113 2.53 -17.77 -1.99
C TYR A 113 2.43 -16.54 -1.08
N ALA A 114 1.53 -16.56 -0.10
CA ALA A 114 1.36 -15.47 0.87
C ALA A 114 2.66 -15.20 1.65
N GLN A 115 3.30 -16.23 2.17
CA GLN A 115 4.57 -16.06 2.89
C GLN A 115 5.67 -15.48 1.99
N THR A 116 5.79 -15.97 0.76
CA THR A 116 6.82 -15.54 -0.18
C THR A 116 6.62 -14.08 -0.57
N ILE A 117 5.41 -13.68 -0.94
CA ILE A 117 5.14 -12.30 -1.36
C ILE A 117 5.29 -11.32 -0.19
N GLY A 118 4.86 -11.71 1.02
CA GLY A 118 5.06 -10.92 2.23
C GLY A 118 6.54 -10.76 2.60
N GLN A 119 7.35 -11.81 2.40
CA GLN A 119 8.79 -11.75 2.62
C GLN A 119 9.48 -10.81 1.61
N HIS A 120 9.16 -10.94 0.33
CA HIS A 120 9.66 -10.01 -0.70
C HIS A 120 9.27 -8.56 -0.42
N ALA A 121 8.05 -8.34 0.07
CA ALA A 121 7.57 -7.02 0.48
C ALA A 121 8.41 -6.43 1.62
N ALA A 122 8.65 -7.23 2.67
CA ALA A 122 9.46 -6.82 3.82
C ALA A 122 10.90 -6.51 3.41
N ASP A 123 11.52 -7.37 2.61
CA ASP A 123 12.91 -7.20 2.17
C ASP A 123 13.04 -5.94 1.31
N PHE A 124 12.10 -5.72 0.39
CA PHE A 124 12.12 -4.54 -0.48
C PHE A 124 12.00 -3.24 0.31
N ILE A 125 11.01 -3.13 1.22
CA ILE A 125 10.78 -1.93 2.01
C ILE A 125 11.93 -1.66 2.98
N LYS A 126 12.43 -2.68 3.68
CA LYS A 126 13.56 -2.51 4.62
C LYS A 126 14.84 -2.08 3.89
N THR A 127 15.04 -2.55 2.68
CA THR A 127 16.23 -2.21 1.88
C THR A 127 16.14 -0.83 1.24
N HIS A 128 15.01 -0.47 0.63
CA HIS A 128 14.92 0.70 -0.23
C HIS A 128 14.18 1.91 0.38
N HIS A 129 13.44 1.67 1.47
CA HIS A 129 12.54 2.64 2.12
C HIS A 129 12.77 2.75 3.63
N SER A 130 13.89 2.23 4.15
CA SER A 130 14.33 2.53 5.51
C SER A 130 14.78 3.98 5.64
N SER A 131 14.78 4.51 6.87
CA SER A 131 15.26 5.87 7.15
C SER A 131 16.69 6.10 6.65
N GLN A 132 17.54 5.07 6.69
CA GLN A 132 18.89 5.13 6.15
C GLN A 132 18.87 5.24 4.63
N ALA A 133 18.16 4.35 3.93
CA ALA A 133 18.09 4.36 2.47
C ALA A 133 17.50 5.66 1.92
N VAL A 134 16.42 6.15 2.56
CA VAL A 134 15.81 7.44 2.23
C VAL A 134 16.79 8.58 2.53
N GLY A 135 17.40 8.61 3.72
CA GLY A 135 18.38 9.62 4.10
C GLY A 135 19.55 9.74 3.11
N THR A 136 20.06 8.61 2.61
CA THR A 136 21.10 8.58 1.57
C THR A 136 20.62 9.21 0.26
N LYS A 137 19.39 8.94 -0.18
CA LYS A 137 18.81 9.57 -1.38
C LYS A 137 18.70 11.08 -1.22
N TYR A 138 18.20 11.55 -0.08
CA TYR A 138 18.09 12.98 0.21
C TYR A 138 19.46 13.67 0.25
N ARG A 139 20.44 13.07 0.93
CA ARG A 139 21.83 13.56 0.96
C ARG A 139 22.38 13.71 -0.45
N GLY A 140 22.31 12.66 -1.28
CA GLY A 140 22.84 12.69 -2.64
C GLY A 140 22.17 13.78 -3.50
N ARG A 141 20.88 14.04 -3.29
CA ARG A 141 20.18 15.13 -3.98
C ARG A 141 20.64 16.51 -3.51
N LEU A 142 20.88 16.69 -2.21
CA LEU A 142 21.39 17.95 -1.67
C LEU A 142 22.82 18.23 -2.12
N GLU A 143 23.69 17.20 -2.15
CA GLU A 143 25.04 17.27 -2.72
C GLU A 143 25.00 17.68 -4.19
N ALA A 144 24.15 17.05 -5.02
CA ALA A 144 23.99 17.40 -6.43
C ALA A 144 23.46 18.82 -6.68
N LEU A 145 22.84 19.44 -5.68
CA LEU A 145 22.35 20.82 -5.73
C LEU A 145 23.33 21.81 -5.07
N ASN A 146 24.47 21.34 -4.58
CA ASN A 146 25.44 22.12 -3.79
C ASN A 146 24.80 22.79 -2.56
N LEU A 147 23.88 22.07 -1.88
CA LEU A 147 23.16 22.53 -0.69
C LEU A 147 23.67 21.90 0.61
N LEU A 148 24.73 21.09 0.55
CA LEU A 148 25.44 20.60 1.72
C LEU A 148 26.82 21.25 1.72
N ASP A 149 27.08 22.05 2.74
CA ASP A 149 28.43 22.55 3.00
C ASP A 149 29.35 21.35 3.32
N GLU A 150 30.59 21.39 2.83
CA GLU A 150 31.61 20.42 3.24
C GLU A 150 31.81 20.57 4.76
N LEU A 151 31.47 19.51 5.52
CA LEU A 151 31.70 19.44 6.97
C LEU A 151 33.19 19.43 7.31
#